data_AF-A0A3P2RCZ5-F1
#
_entry.id   AF-A0A3P2RCZ5-F1
#
_cell.length_a   1.000
_cell.length_b   1.000
_cell.length_c   1.000
_cell.angle_alpha   90.00
_cell.angle_beta   90.00
_cell.angle_gamma   90.00
#
_symmetry.space_group_name_H-M   'P 1'
#
loop_
_entity.id
_entity.type
_entity.pdbx_description
1 polymer ?
#
loop_
_entity_poly.entity_id
_entity_poly.type
_entity_poly.pdbx_seq_one_letter_code
_entity_poly.pdbx_strand_id
1 'polypeptide(L)'
;MNMKFRKVPFEERLHEEINDTFRFLNTSLDLSDIGHIFYWGQVYGNSKSVGYWYVDETTKIIVDSVNGVNYILFRRMIAEVSMFKKMFSDNNMKPYIQVLIDFDMTGSQVIANVTFDSYDWRKLDFDLESVWDYYRVETVGSEYLKNGDNLADVNKMQEYAAEHDETLHYQVVVDDFRSN
;
A
#
# COMPACT_ATOMS: atom_id res chain seq x y z
N MET A 1 8.93 14.13 -8.87
CA MET A 1 8.79 14.87 -7.60
C MET A 1 9.86 14.36 -6.64
N ASN A 2 10.63 15.23 -5.95
CA ASN A 2 11.59 14.75 -4.93
C ASN A 2 10.79 14.36 -3.67
N MET A 3 10.53 13.06 -3.49
CA MET A 3 9.89 12.54 -2.27
C MET A 3 10.78 12.83 -1.05
N LYS A 4 10.23 13.49 -0.04
CA LYS A 4 10.92 13.77 1.23
C LYS A 4 10.50 12.75 2.27
N PHE A 5 11.38 11.82 2.60
CA PHE A 5 11.18 10.90 3.72
C PHE A 5 11.20 11.64 5.05
N ARG A 6 10.20 11.40 5.91
CA ARG A 6 10.09 12.03 7.24
C ARG A 6 10.32 10.98 8.32
N LYS A 7 11.01 11.38 9.39
CA LYS A 7 11.13 10.54 10.59
C LYS A 7 9.81 10.54 11.36
N VAL A 8 9.42 9.37 11.87
CA VAL A 8 8.23 9.18 12.72
C VAL A 8 8.66 8.78 14.14
N PRO A 9 7.89 9.12 15.19
CA PRO A 9 8.25 8.80 16.57
C PRO A 9 8.21 7.31 16.91
N PHE A 10 7.68 6.48 16.01
CA PHE A 10 7.52 5.03 16.16
C PHE A 10 8.33 4.24 15.10
N GLU A 11 9.45 4.80 14.64
CA GLU A 11 10.26 4.30 13.52
C GLU A 11 10.64 2.81 13.65
N GLU A 12 11.14 2.41 14.83
CA GLU A 12 11.51 1.01 15.13
C GLU A 12 10.32 0.06 14.99
N ARG A 13 9.19 0.43 15.60
CA ARG A 13 7.97 -0.39 15.56
C ARG A 13 7.37 -0.45 14.15
N LEU A 14 7.42 0.65 13.40
CA LEU A 14 6.97 0.67 12.01
C LEU A 14 7.81 -0.30 11.16
N HIS A 15 9.12 -0.31 11.35
CA HIS A 15 10.02 -1.24 10.69
C HIS A 15 9.64 -2.70 11.03
N GLU A 16 9.45 -3.03 12.31
CA GLU A 16 9.03 -4.38 12.74
C GLU A 16 7.73 -4.84 12.05
N GLU A 17 6.68 -4.02 12.04
CA GLU A 17 5.41 -4.40 11.41
C GLU A 17 5.51 -4.47 9.86
N ILE A 18 6.35 -3.64 9.22
CA ILE A 18 6.60 -3.73 7.77
C ILE A 18 7.31 -5.06 7.44
N ASN A 19 8.31 -5.44 8.23
CA ASN A 19 9.00 -6.72 8.07
C ASN A 19 8.05 -7.91 8.26
N ASP A 20 7.20 -7.85 9.29
CA ASP A 20 6.19 -8.89 9.54
C ASP A 20 5.15 -8.95 8.41
N THR A 21 4.72 -7.80 7.88
CA THR A 21 3.81 -7.72 6.73
C THR A 21 4.44 -8.39 5.51
N PHE A 22 5.69 -8.05 5.18
CA PHE A 22 6.40 -8.66 4.04
C PHE A 22 6.57 -10.17 4.22
N ARG A 23 7.08 -10.61 5.38
CA ARG A 23 7.28 -12.03 5.67
C ARG A 23 5.99 -12.81 5.47
N PHE A 24 4.88 -12.26 5.96
CA PHE A 24 3.60 -12.92 5.84
C PHE A 24 3.10 -13.00 4.39
N LEU A 25 3.25 -11.93 3.59
CA LEU A 25 2.96 -11.96 2.16
C LEU A 25 3.83 -13.00 1.44
N ASN A 26 5.13 -13.01 1.69
CA ASN A 26 6.09 -13.94 1.09
C ASN A 26 5.82 -15.41 1.46
N THR A 27 5.30 -15.69 2.66
CA THR A 27 4.90 -17.05 3.04
C THR A 27 3.53 -17.48 2.49
N SER A 28 2.67 -16.51 2.18
CA SER A 28 1.29 -16.78 1.72
C SER A 28 1.16 -16.81 0.20
N LEU A 29 2.10 -16.19 -0.50
CA LEU A 29 2.11 -15.97 -1.94
C LEU A 29 3.40 -16.58 -2.52
N ASP A 30 3.31 -17.15 -3.71
CA ASP A 30 4.50 -17.52 -4.47
C ASP A 30 5.09 -16.24 -5.09
N LEU A 31 6.12 -15.68 -4.45
CA LEU A 31 6.78 -14.44 -4.86
C LEU A 31 8.12 -14.67 -5.60
N SER A 32 8.33 -15.88 -6.14
CA SER A 32 9.61 -16.27 -6.75
C SER A 32 10.02 -15.40 -7.95
N ASP A 33 9.06 -15.01 -8.80
CA ASP A 33 9.28 -14.21 -10.02
C ASP A 33 8.69 -12.79 -9.94
N ILE A 34 8.48 -12.29 -8.72
CA ILE A 34 7.81 -11.00 -8.47
C ILE A 34 8.83 -9.90 -8.21
N GLY A 35 8.76 -8.83 -8.99
CA GLY A 35 9.63 -7.66 -8.85
C GLY A 35 9.09 -6.65 -7.85
N HIS A 36 7.77 -6.46 -7.83
CA HIS A 36 7.09 -5.57 -6.88
C HIS A 36 5.83 -6.21 -6.33
N ILE A 37 5.59 -6.07 -5.03
CA ILE A 37 4.30 -6.34 -4.39
C ILE A 37 3.79 -5.10 -3.67
N PHE A 38 2.55 -4.73 -3.96
CA PHE A 38 1.88 -3.58 -3.41
C PHE A 38 0.82 -4.04 -2.41
N TYR A 39 1.00 -3.67 -1.15
CA TYR A 39 -0.01 -3.82 -0.10
C TYR A 39 -0.80 -2.52 0.02
N TRP A 40 -2.13 -2.62 0.06
CA TRP A 40 -3.02 -1.49 0.26
C TRP A 40 -3.98 -1.75 1.42
N GLY A 41 -4.19 -0.73 2.25
CA GLY A 41 -5.13 -0.76 3.36
C GLY A 41 -5.82 0.58 3.59
N GLN A 42 -7.10 0.52 3.96
CA GLN A 42 -7.93 1.68 4.23
C GLN A 42 -8.59 1.58 5.61
N VAL A 43 -8.71 2.71 6.29
CA VAL A 43 -9.56 2.94 7.46
C VAL A 43 -10.64 3.95 7.10
N TYR A 44 -11.90 3.55 7.13
CA TYR A 44 -13.02 4.48 6.99
C TYR A 44 -14.02 4.33 8.14
N GLY A 45 -14.04 5.30 9.04
CA GLY A 45 -14.79 5.21 10.30
C GLY A 45 -14.37 3.95 11.09
N ASN A 46 -15.31 3.00 11.20
CA ASN A 46 -15.10 1.70 11.85
C ASN A 46 -14.83 0.55 10.87
N SER A 47 -14.93 0.80 9.57
CA SER A 47 -14.69 -0.18 8.50
C SER A 47 -13.22 -0.15 8.07
N LYS A 48 -12.73 -1.32 7.65
CA LYS A 48 -11.40 -1.49 7.07
C LYS A 48 -11.51 -2.27 5.78
N SER A 49 -10.77 -1.84 4.77
CA SER A 49 -10.62 -2.54 3.50
C SER A 49 -9.14 -2.77 3.25
N VAL A 50 -8.80 -3.88 2.61
CA VAL A 50 -7.43 -4.25 2.28
C VAL A 50 -7.39 -4.94 0.93
N GLY A 51 -6.23 -4.90 0.30
CA GLY A 51 -5.93 -5.74 -0.85
C GLY A 51 -4.45 -5.63 -1.22
N TYR A 52 -4.05 -6.41 -2.22
CA TYR A 52 -2.73 -6.33 -2.79
C TYR A 52 -2.76 -6.63 -4.30
N TRP A 53 -1.74 -6.16 -4.99
CA TRP A 53 -1.43 -6.53 -6.37
C TRP A 53 0.08 -6.66 -6.49
N TYR A 54 0.55 -7.33 -7.53
CA TYR A 54 1.98 -7.49 -7.77
C TYR A 54 2.31 -7.46 -9.26
N VAL A 55 3.57 -7.14 -9.56
CA VAL A 55 4.14 -7.10 -10.91
C VAL A 55 5.18 -8.22 -11.04
N ASP A 56 4.93 -9.12 -11.97
CA ASP A 56 5.84 -10.20 -12.36
C ASP A 56 6.95 -9.63 -13.28
N GLU A 57 8.23 -9.91 -12.99
CA GLU A 57 9.36 -9.42 -13.80
C GLU A 57 9.45 -10.07 -15.17
N THR A 58 9.05 -11.35 -15.26
CA THR A 58 9.12 -12.17 -16.48
C THR A 58 8.04 -11.75 -17.47
N THR A 59 6.81 -11.55 -16.97
CA THR A 59 5.66 -11.30 -17.83
C THR A 59 5.20 -9.84 -17.85
N LYS A 60 5.67 -9.02 -16.91
CA LYS A 60 5.19 -7.64 -16.67
C LYS A 60 3.68 -7.56 -16.46
N ILE A 61 3.06 -8.67 -16.04
CA ILE A 61 1.63 -8.75 -15.80
C ILE A 61 1.35 -8.32 -14.37
N ILE A 62 0.31 -7.51 -14.22
CA ILE A 62 -0.30 -7.25 -12.92
C ILE A 62 -1.26 -8.37 -12.61
N VAL A 63 -0.99 -9.07 -11.51
CA VAL A 63 -1.94 -10.00 -10.95
C VAL A 63 -2.58 -9.36 -9.73
N ASP A 64 -3.90 -9.26 -9.79
CA ASP A 64 -4.73 -8.71 -8.72
C ASP A 64 -5.48 -9.86 -8.04
N SER A 65 -5.50 -9.88 -6.72
CA SER A 65 -6.10 -10.97 -5.94
C SER A 65 -7.36 -10.55 -5.19
N VAL A 66 -8.10 -9.50 -5.60
CA VAL A 66 -9.35 -9.11 -4.91
C VAL A 66 -10.31 -10.30 -4.71
N ASN A 67 -10.31 -11.25 -5.65
CA ASN A 67 -11.14 -12.46 -5.60
C ASN A 67 -10.31 -13.70 -5.24
N GLY A 68 -10.35 -14.09 -3.97
CA GLY A 68 -9.72 -15.33 -3.50
C GLY A 68 -8.62 -15.16 -2.47
N VAL A 69 -8.50 -13.96 -1.86
CA VAL A 69 -7.62 -13.76 -0.71
C VAL A 69 -7.88 -14.87 0.32
N ASN A 70 -6.85 -15.67 0.60
CA ASN A 70 -6.87 -16.65 1.66
C ASN A 70 -7.41 -15.95 2.93
N TYR A 71 -8.45 -16.49 3.56
CA TYR A 71 -9.09 -15.84 4.71
C TYR A 71 -8.09 -15.45 5.81
N ILE A 72 -7.04 -16.26 6.00
CA ILE A 72 -5.95 -15.96 6.95
C ILE A 72 -5.16 -14.72 6.49
N LEU A 73 -4.84 -14.64 5.19
CA LEU A 73 -4.17 -13.51 4.58
C LEU A 73 -4.96 -12.22 4.78
N PHE A 74 -6.25 -12.25 4.45
CA PHE A 74 -7.15 -11.12 4.64
C PHE A 74 -7.19 -10.65 6.10
N ARG A 75 -7.34 -11.58 7.05
CA ARG A 75 -7.43 -11.26 8.49
C ARG A 75 -6.15 -10.63 9.02
N ARG A 76 -4.98 -11.09 8.57
CA ARG A 76 -3.70 -10.52 8.98
C ARG A 76 -3.53 -9.12 8.39
N MET A 77 -3.81 -8.92 7.10
CA MET A 77 -3.75 -7.59 6.49
C MET A 77 -4.64 -6.57 7.20
N ILE A 78 -5.85 -6.97 7.62
CA ILE A 78 -6.75 -6.12 8.43
C ILE A 78 -6.17 -5.83 9.83
N ALA A 79 -5.44 -6.79 10.42
CA ALA A 79 -4.74 -6.58 11.68
C ALA A 79 -3.63 -5.53 11.51
N GLU A 80 -2.85 -5.58 10.43
CA GLU A 80 -1.80 -4.59 10.13
C GLU A 80 -2.36 -3.16 10.04
N VAL A 81 -3.47 -2.97 9.31
CA VAL A 81 -4.19 -1.68 9.29
C VAL A 81 -4.59 -1.22 10.70
N SER A 82 -4.93 -2.15 11.59
CA SER A 82 -5.28 -1.81 12.97
C SER A 82 -4.05 -1.41 13.78
N MET A 83 -2.92 -2.08 13.56
CA MET A 83 -1.65 -1.80 14.22
C MET A 83 -1.09 -0.44 13.81
N PHE A 84 -1.04 -0.14 12.52
CA PHE A 84 -0.64 1.18 12.04
C PHE A 84 -1.56 2.27 12.61
N LYS A 85 -2.89 2.08 12.59
CA LYS A 85 -3.83 3.05 13.20
C LYS A 85 -3.52 3.29 14.68
N LYS A 86 -3.21 2.22 15.41
CA LYS A 86 -2.82 2.31 16.82
C LYS A 86 -1.52 3.09 17.01
N MET A 87 -0.51 2.89 16.16
CA MET A 87 0.75 3.66 16.26
C MET A 87 0.52 5.17 16.11
N PHE A 88 -0.27 5.57 15.13
CA PHE A 88 -0.61 6.98 14.93
C PHE A 88 -1.34 7.55 16.15
N SER A 89 -2.31 6.80 16.69
CA SER A 89 -3.07 7.22 17.88
C SER A 89 -2.20 7.29 19.14
N ASP A 90 -1.36 6.29 19.40
CA ASP A 90 -0.49 6.22 20.58
C ASP A 90 0.52 7.38 20.60
N ASN A 91 0.85 7.93 19.44
CA ASN A 91 1.83 9.00 19.26
C ASN A 91 1.20 10.37 18.94
N ASN A 92 -0.11 10.53 19.15
CA ASN A 92 -0.86 11.78 18.90
C ASN A 92 -0.66 12.37 17.48
N MET A 93 -0.50 11.51 16.48
CA MET A 93 -0.37 11.94 15.08
C MET A 93 -1.74 12.13 14.42
N LYS A 94 -1.79 12.98 13.38
CA LYS A 94 -2.99 13.10 12.52
C LYS A 94 -3.33 11.70 11.98
N PRO A 95 -4.57 11.19 12.13
CA PRO A 95 -4.93 9.89 11.60
C PRO A 95 -4.69 9.81 10.09
N TYR A 96 -4.13 8.70 9.63
CA TYR A 96 -4.16 8.34 8.22
C TYR A 96 -5.49 7.66 7.88
N ILE A 97 -5.86 7.71 6.61
CA ILE A 97 -7.01 7.00 6.04
C ILE A 97 -6.53 5.83 5.19
N GLN A 98 -5.43 5.99 4.47
CA GLN A 98 -4.91 5.02 3.53
C GLN A 98 -3.44 4.70 3.84
N VAL A 99 -3.06 3.45 3.65
CA VAL A 99 -1.67 2.99 3.68
C VAL A 99 -1.39 2.21 2.39
N LEU A 100 -0.31 2.57 1.73
CA LEU A 100 0.24 1.86 0.58
C LEU A 100 1.69 1.48 0.91
N ILE A 101 2.03 0.21 0.72
CA ILE A 101 3.42 -0.28 0.86
C ILE A 101 3.80 -0.94 -0.46
N ASP A 102 4.81 -0.39 -1.12
CA ASP A 102 5.50 -1.00 -2.27
C ASP A 102 6.74 -1.72 -1.77
N PHE A 103 6.77 -3.04 -1.89
CA PHE A 103 7.94 -3.85 -1.64
C PHE A 103 8.66 -4.11 -2.97
N ASP A 104 9.73 -3.36 -3.21
CA ASP A 104 10.65 -3.54 -4.33
C ASP A 104 11.60 -4.70 -4.03
N MET A 105 11.49 -5.76 -4.83
CA MET A 105 12.26 -7.00 -4.74
C MET A 105 13.28 -7.16 -5.87
N THR A 106 13.43 -6.15 -6.74
CA THR A 106 14.28 -6.18 -7.94
C THR A 106 15.78 -6.07 -7.62
N GLY A 107 16.11 -5.57 -6.42
CA GLY A 107 17.46 -5.35 -5.96
C GLY A 107 18.09 -6.51 -5.18
N SER A 108 19.31 -6.29 -4.66
CA SER A 108 19.97 -7.23 -3.75
C SER A 108 19.35 -7.29 -2.34
N GLN A 109 18.47 -6.34 -2.03
CA GLN A 109 17.73 -6.22 -0.78
C GLN A 109 16.31 -5.79 -1.12
N VAL A 110 15.34 -6.26 -0.33
CA VAL A 110 13.96 -5.80 -0.46
C VAL A 110 13.83 -4.42 0.17
N ILE A 111 13.25 -3.46 -0.56
CA ILE A 111 12.99 -2.10 -0.06
C ILE A 111 11.48 -1.89 0.03
N ALA A 112 11.00 -1.53 1.23
CA ALA A 112 9.61 -1.12 1.42
C ALA A 112 9.49 0.40 1.37
N ASN A 113 8.77 0.90 0.37
CA ASN A 113 8.35 2.29 0.26
C ASN A 113 6.92 2.42 0.82
N VAL A 114 6.78 3.08 1.96
CA VAL A 114 5.51 3.21 2.68
C VAL A 114 4.97 4.62 2.53
N THR A 115 3.71 4.72 2.14
CA THR A 115 2.95 5.96 2.09
C THR A 115 1.73 5.84 2.99
N PHE A 116 1.62 6.74 3.96
CA PHE A 116 0.38 6.98 4.68
C PHE A 116 -0.22 8.29 4.18
N ASP A 117 -1.49 8.29 3.79
CA ASP A 117 -2.19 9.53 3.43
C ASP A 117 -3.49 9.68 4.21
N SER A 118 -3.96 10.92 4.31
CA SER A 118 -5.23 11.26 4.97
C SER A 118 -6.32 11.70 3.99
N TYR A 119 -6.26 11.25 2.74
CA TYR A 119 -7.26 11.58 1.74
C TYR A 119 -8.59 10.88 2.05
N ASP A 120 -9.63 11.67 2.31
CA ASP A 120 -10.98 11.17 2.57
C ASP A 120 -11.79 11.13 1.26
N TRP A 121 -11.37 10.25 0.34
CA TRP A 121 -11.93 10.15 -1.01
C TRP A 121 -13.45 10.00 -1.05
N ARG A 122 -14.05 9.35 -0.03
CA ARG A 122 -15.51 9.20 0.07
C ARG A 122 -16.23 10.51 0.39
N LYS A 123 -15.59 11.44 1.10
CA LYS A 123 -16.14 12.81 1.28
C LYS A 123 -16.09 13.63 0.01
N LEU A 124 -15.30 13.20 -0.97
CA LEU A 124 -15.20 13.77 -2.31
C LEU A 124 -16.02 12.96 -3.34
N ASP A 125 -16.95 12.12 -2.85
CA ASP A 125 -17.87 11.30 -3.66
C ASP A 125 -17.20 10.27 -4.59
N PHE A 126 -15.96 9.85 -4.29
CA PHE A 126 -15.31 8.73 -4.98
C PHE A 126 -15.65 7.39 -4.32
N ASP A 127 -16.02 6.40 -5.14
CA ASP A 127 -16.28 5.05 -4.67
C ASP A 127 -14.99 4.25 -4.39
N LEU A 128 -15.14 3.09 -3.77
CA LEU A 128 -14.01 2.25 -3.38
C LEU A 128 -13.22 1.71 -4.58
N GLU A 129 -13.90 1.46 -5.71
CA GLU A 129 -13.29 0.92 -6.92
C GLU A 129 -12.39 1.96 -7.57
N SER A 130 -12.86 3.21 -7.65
CA SER A 130 -12.10 4.35 -8.15
C SER A 130 -10.90 4.65 -7.26
N VAL A 131 -11.05 4.54 -5.93
CA VAL A 131 -9.94 4.70 -4.98
C VAL A 131 -8.89 3.60 -5.17
N TRP A 132 -9.32 2.35 -5.32
CA TRP A 132 -8.43 1.23 -5.62
C TRP A 132 -7.67 1.46 -6.94
N ASP A 133 -8.38 1.89 -7.98
CA ASP A 133 -7.81 2.22 -9.28
C ASP A 133 -6.80 3.37 -9.20
N TYR A 134 -7.08 4.41 -8.40
CA TYR A 134 -6.14 5.50 -8.16
C TYR A 134 -4.79 4.96 -7.64
N TYR A 135 -4.78 4.13 -6.58
CA TYR A 135 -3.52 3.60 -6.04
C TYR A 135 -2.80 2.65 -7.00
N ARG A 136 -3.53 1.89 -7.82
CA ARG A 136 -2.90 1.11 -8.88
C ARG A 136 -2.25 2.02 -9.92
N VAL A 137 -2.95 3.04 -10.42
CA VAL A 137 -2.39 3.97 -11.40
C VAL A 137 -1.16 4.70 -10.86
N GLU A 138 -1.19 5.13 -9.60
CA GLU A 138 -0.04 5.77 -8.94
C GLU A 138 1.19 4.86 -8.85
N THR A 139 1.01 3.54 -8.84
CA THR A 139 2.10 2.57 -8.66
C THR A 139 2.60 1.97 -9.97
N VAL A 140 1.70 1.68 -10.91
CA VAL A 140 2.02 0.91 -12.12
C VAL A 140 1.65 1.62 -13.42
N GLY A 141 0.95 2.75 -13.37
CA GLY A 141 0.51 3.50 -14.55
C GLY A 141 -0.92 3.18 -15.01
N SER A 142 -1.46 4.07 -15.85
CA SER A 142 -2.85 4.06 -16.32
C SER A 142 -3.17 2.93 -17.32
N GLU A 143 -2.16 2.37 -17.97
CA GLU A 143 -2.30 1.32 -18.98
C GLU A 143 -2.86 0.00 -18.42
N TYR A 144 -2.91 -0.13 -17.10
CA TYR A 144 -3.40 -1.32 -16.40
C TYR A 144 -4.87 -1.23 -15.95
N LEU A 145 -5.53 -0.09 -16.18
CA LEU A 145 -6.97 0.01 -15.99
C LEU A 145 -7.68 -0.80 -17.08
N LYS A 146 -8.30 -1.93 -16.68
CA LYS A 146 -8.98 -2.86 -17.61
C LYS A 146 -10.09 -2.17 -18.41
N ASN A 147 -10.74 -1.16 -17.83
CA ASN A 147 -11.74 -0.31 -18.48
C ASN A 147 -11.43 1.15 -18.12
N GLY A 148 -11.39 2.04 -19.11
CA GLY A 148 -11.13 3.48 -18.90
C GLY A 148 -12.23 4.25 -18.15
N ASP A 149 -13.25 3.56 -17.63
CA ASP A 149 -14.44 4.15 -17.02
C ASP A 149 -14.08 4.98 -15.76
N ASN A 150 -13.11 4.52 -14.98
CA ASN A 150 -12.66 5.22 -13.76
C ASN A 150 -11.50 6.20 -14.01
N LEU A 151 -10.95 6.27 -15.24
CA LEU A 151 -9.78 7.12 -15.52
C LEU A 151 -10.08 8.61 -15.26
N ALA A 152 -11.31 9.05 -15.53
CA ALA A 152 -11.73 10.41 -15.23
C ALA A 152 -11.70 10.72 -13.71
N ASP A 153 -12.09 9.76 -12.88
CA ASP A 153 -12.09 9.92 -11.43
C ASP A 153 -10.68 9.77 -10.84
N VAL A 154 -9.87 8.86 -11.37
CA VAL A 154 -8.43 8.78 -11.06
C VAL A 154 -7.73 10.11 -11.33
N ASN A 155 -7.97 10.73 -12.50
CA ASN A 155 -7.37 12.03 -12.84
C ASN A 155 -7.79 13.12 -11.85
N LYS A 156 -9.07 13.17 -11.46
CA LYS A 156 -9.54 14.14 -10.44
C LYS A 156 -8.87 13.90 -9.08
N MET A 157 -8.66 12.64 -8.69
CA MET A 157 -7.95 12.30 -7.46
C MET A 157 -6.49 12.70 -7.52
N GLN A 158 -5.81 12.50 -8.66
CA GLN A 158 -4.43 12.96 -8.89
C GLN A 158 -4.31 14.48 -8.86
N GLU A 159 -5.25 15.21 -9.48
CA GLU A 159 -5.33 16.67 -9.40
C GLU A 159 -5.49 17.14 -7.94
N TYR A 160 -6.42 16.54 -7.21
CA TYR A 160 -6.61 16.83 -5.78
C TYR A 160 -5.34 16.57 -4.97
N ALA A 161 -4.70 15.40 -5.15
CA ALA A 161 -3.49 15.01 -4.43
C ALA A 161 -2.30 15.93 -4.74
N ALA A 162 -2.17 16.40 -5.99
CA ALA A 162 -1.12 17.34 -6.38
C ALA A 162 -1.27 18.72 -5.70
N GLU A 163 -2.51 19.14 -5.42
CA GLU A 163 -2.81 20.37 -4.70
C GLU A 163 -2.71 20.22 -3.17
N HIS A 164 -2.91 18.99 -2.67
CA HIS A 164 -3.02 18.69 -1.24
C HIS A 164 -1.95 17.66 -0.84
N ASP A 165 -0.77 18.12 -0.39
CA ASP A 165 0.24 17.22 0.19
C ASP A 165 -0.18 16.77 1.59
N GLU A 166 -1.00 15.72 1.64
CA GLU A 166 -1.49 15.07 2.86
C GLU A 166 -0.82 13.71 3.10
N THR A 167 0.38 13.55 2.55
CA THR A 167 1.11 12.28 2.55
C THR A 167 2.26 12.28 3.55
N LEU A 168 2.57 11.09 4.05
CA LEU A 168 3.74 10.79 4.86
C LEU A 168 4.45 9.60 4.22
N HIS A 169 5.66 9.84 3.72
CA HIS A 169 6.49 8.83 3.09
C HIS A 169 7.60 8.35 4.03
N TYR A 170 7.82 7.04 4.02
CA TYR A 170 8.83 6.35 4.79
C TYR A 170 9.46 5.23 3.94
N GLN A 171 10.73 4.91 4.18
CA GLN A 171 11.43 3.85 3.45
C GLN A 171 12.18 2.96 4.44
N VAL A 172 12.11 1.65 4.20
CA VAL A 172 12.68 0.62 5.07
C VAL A 172 13.40 -0.41 4.23
N VAL A 173 14.60 -0.81 4.67
CA VAL A 173 15.23 -2.04 4.17
C VAL A 173 14.58 -3.20 4.89
N VAL A 174 13.96 -4.10 4.15
CA VAL A 174 13.27 -5.26 4.71
C VAL A 174 14.26 -6.40 4.87
N ASP A 175 14.27 -7.00 6.06
CA ASP A 175 15.09 -8.18 6.34
C ASP A 175 14.55 -9.38 5.56
N ASP A 176 15.11 -9.62 4.37
CA ASP A 176 14.80 -10.80 3.58
C ASP A 176 15.59 -12.00 4.11
N PHE A 177 14.90 -12.90 4.81
CA PHE A 177 15.44 -14.15 5.35
C PHE A 177 15.89 -15.14 4.26
N ARG A 178 15.98 -14.74 2.99
CA ARG A 178 16.69 -15.51 1.93
C ARG A 178 18.16 -15.79 2.26
N SER A 179 18.74 -15.12 3.25
CA SER A 179 20.05 -15.44 3.81
C SER A 179 19.90 -16.39 4.99
N ASN A 180 20.09 -17.69 4.75
CA ASN A 180 20.36 -18.69 5.79
C ASN A 180 21.58 -18.32 6.65
#